data_AF-A0A1B9KHI7-F1
#
_entry.id   AF-A0A1B9KHI7-F1
#
_cell.length_a   1.000
_cell.length_b   1.000
_cell.length_c   1.000
_cell.angle_alpha   90.00
_cell.angle_beta   90.00
_cell.angle_gamma   90.00
#
_symmetry.space_group_name_H-M   'P 1'
#
loop_
_entity.id
_entity.type
_entity.pdbx_description
1 polymer ?
#
loop_
_entity_poly.entity_id
_entity_poly.type
_entity_poly.pdbx_seq_one_letter_code
_entity_poly.pdbx_strand_id
1 'polypeptide(L)'
;MDKLTPQNAEQEHMVQILLAKMQGIEVEFYACHCEKWISSVARDIDLDTNYRIKSHELPITTEMWAMIDKKWKWAAMDEDGEVYFYTKNPSSDNCLWRYDFGKYRGCVLAIDTDRIDWRKSLTKRPEGV
;
A
#
# COMPACT_ATOMS: atom_id res chain seq x y z
N MET A 1 -31.37 -22.61 -0.60
CA MET A 1 -30.26 -22.41 -1.55
C MET A 1 -29.01 -22.43 -0.70
N ASP A 2 -28.08 -23.33 -1.01
CA ASP A 2 -26.90 -23.53 -0.17
C ASP A 2 -25.92 -22.38 -0.33
N LYS A 3 -25.24 -22.03 0.76
CA LYS A 3 -24.21 -21.00 0.75
C LYS A 3 -23.00 -21.52 -0.04
N LEU A 4 -22.66 -20.83 -1.14
CA LEU A 4 -21.42 -21.08 -1.86
C LEU A 4 -20.23 -20.65 -1.00
N THR A 5 -19.20 -21.49 -0.94
CA THR A 5 -17.95 -21.21 -0.23
C THR A 5 -16.77 -21.46 -1.18
N PRO A 6 -15.72 -20.63 -1.14
CA PRO A 6 -14.50 -20.89 -1.90
C PRO A 6 -13.96 -22.30 -1.65
N GLN A 7 -13.60 -23.00 -2.72
CA GLN A 7 -13.06 -24.36 -2.69
C GLN A 7 -11.52 -24.37 -2.83
N ASN A 8 -10.93 -23.25 -3.23
CA ASN A 8 -9.49 -23.09 -3.41
C ASN A 8 -9.08 -21.63 -3.21
N ALA A 9 -7.76 -21.38 -3.17
CA ALA A 9 -7.19 -20.05 -2.94
C ALA A 9 -7.54 -19.03 -4.03
N GLU A 10 -7.73 -19.47 -5.27
CA GLU A 10 -8.13 -18.61 -6.38
C GLU A 10 -9.56 -18.10 -6.19
N GLN A 11 -10.50 -18.98 -5.86
CA GLN A 11 -11.88 -18.60 -5.54
C GLN A 11 -11.93 -17.71 -4.30
N GLU A 12 -11.09 -17.98 -3.29
CA GLU A 12 -11.01 -17.15 -2.08
C GLU A 12 -10.52 -15.75 -2.44
N HIS A 13 -9.46 -15.64 -3.23
CA HIS A 13 -8.94 -14.38 -3.73
C HIS A 13 -10.01 -13.59 -4.49
N MET A 14 -10.71 -14.21 -5.44
CA MET A 14 -11.76 -13.54 -6.22
C MET A 14 -12.92 -13.06 -5.36
N VAL A 15 -13.32 -13.83 -4.34
CA VAL A 15 -14.32 -13.40 -3.36
C VAL A 15 -13.82 -12.19 -2.54
N GLN A 16 -12.55 -12.19 -2.12
CA GLN A 16 -11.96 -11.03 -1.43
C GLN A 16 -11.91 -9.78 -2.32
N ILE A 17 -11.59 -9.93 -3.61
CA ILE A 17 -11.62 -8.83 -4.58
C ILE A 17 -13.03 -8.25 -4.72
N LEU A 18 -14.05 -9.11 -4.82
CA LEU A 18 -15.43 -8.66 -4.89
C LEU A 18 -15.86 -7.93 -3.62
N LEU A 19 -15.51 -8.47 -2.44
CA LEU A 19 -15.78 -7.82 -1.15
C LEU A 19 -15.08 -6.46 -1.05
N ALA A 20 -13.82 -6.37 -1.46
CA ALA A 20 -13.07 -5.12 -1.49
C ALA A 20 -13.78 -4.06 -2.36
N LYS A 21 -14.21 -4.44 -3.58
CA LYS A 21 -15.00 -3.57 -4.46
C LYS A 21 -16.31 -3.12 -3.80
N MET A 22 -17.04 -4.03 -3.15
CA MET A 22 -18.29 -3.71 -2.45
C MET A 22 -18.08 -2.76 -1.27
N GLN A 23 -16.91 -2.83 -0.62
CA GLN A 23 -16.53 -1.97 0.51
C GLN A 23 -15.90 -0.64 0.07
N GLY A 24 -15.73 -0.41 -1.23
CA GLY A 24 -15.06 0.78 -1.75
C GLY A 24 -13.55 0.79 -1.52
N ILE A 25 -12.95 -0.37 -1.23
CA ILE A 25 -11.49 -0.54 -1.16
C ILE A 25 -10.94 -0.56 -2.58
N GLU A 26 -9.84 0.14 -2.80
CA GLU A 26 -9.21 0.26 -4.11
C GLU A 26 -8.65 -1.10 -4.58
N VAL A 27 -9.08 -1.51 -5.77
CA VAL A 27 -8.64 -2.74 -6.44
C VAL A 27 -7.99 -2.34 -7.75
N GLU A 28 -6.90 -3.03 -8.10
CA GLU A 28 -6.22 -2.91 -9.38
C GLU A 28 -6.36 -4.21 -10.17
N PHE A 29 -6.32 -4.10 -11.50
CA PHE A 29 -6.16 -5.23 -12.39
C PHE A 29 -4.89 -5.08 -13.22
N TYR A 30 -4.29 -6.20 -13.62
CA TYR A 30 -3.10 -6.19 -14.45
C TYR A 30 -3.48 -6.04 -15.93
N ALA A 31 -3.12 -4.92 -16.52
CA ALA A 31 -3.34 -4.62 -17.93
C ALA A 31 -2.15 -5.12 -18.77
N CYS A 32 -2.30 -6.31 -19.37
CA CYS A 32 -1.23 -6.96 -20.15
C CYS A 32 -0.69 -6.11 -21.32
N HIS A 33 -1.53 -5.26 -21.93
CA HIS A 33 -1.15 -4.44 -23.09
C HIS A 33 -0.18 -3.29 -22.74
N CYS A 34 -0.10 -2.89 -21.47
CA CYS A 34 0.82 -1.85 -21.01
C CYS A 34 1.67 -2.29 -19.81
N GLU A 35 1.63 -3.57 -19.47
CA GLU A 35 2.39 -4.21 -18.38
C GLU A 35 2.26 -3.49 -17.03
N LYS A 36 1.08 -2.93 -16.75
CA LYS A 36 0.84 -2.09 -15.56
C LYS A 36 -0.39 -2.55 -14.79
N TRP A 37 -0.35 -2.30 -13.49
CA TRP A 37 -1.53 -2.35 -12.64
C TRP A 37 -2.32 -1.05 -12.80
N ILE A 38 -3.62 -1.19 -13.09
CA ILE A 38 -4.52 -0.05 -13.33
C ILE A 38 -5.71 -0.18 -12.38
N SER A 39 -6.21 0.96 -11.91
CA SER A 39 -7.42 1.02 -11.09
C SER A 39 -8.59 0.30 -11.77
N SER A 40 -9.17 -0.66 -11.04
CA SER A 40 -10.32 -1.44 -11.50
C SER A 40 -11.61 -0.77 -11.05
N VAL A 41 -12.06 0.21 -11.84
CA VAL A 41 -13.27 1.00 -11.57
C VAL A 41 -14.57 0.26 -11.85
N ALA A 42 -14.52 -0.80 -12.66
CA ALA A 42 -15.67 -1.61 -13.01
C ALA A 42 -16.16 -2.41 -11.79
N ARG A 43 -17.49 -2.62 -11.68
CA ARG A 43 -18.08 -3.34 -10.53
C ARG A 43 -18.10 -4.85 -10.71
N ASP A 44 -17.97 -5.29 -11.94
CA ASP A 44 -17.81 -6.67 -12.35
C ASP A 44 -16.36 -7.15 -12.16
N ILE A 45 -16.22 -8.48 -12.15
CA ILE A 45 -14.95 -9.19 -12.10
C ILE A 45 -14.89 -10.11 -13.32
N ASP A 46 -13.76 -10.11 -14.01
CA ASP A 46 -13.43 -11.04 -15.08
C ASP A 46 -12.58 -12.18 -14.50
N LEU A 47 -13.02 -13.43 -14.63
CA LEU A 47 -12.34 -14.57 -14.02
C LEU A 47 -10.96 -14.83 -14.64
N ASP A 48 -10.70 -14.34 -15.86
CA ASP A 48 -9.42 -14.51 -16.55
C ASP A 48 -8.44 -13.34 -16.26
N THR A 49 -8.86 -12.35 -15.46
CA THR A 49 -8.08 -11.16 -15.14
C THR A 49 -7.39 -11.28 -13.77
N ASN A 50 -6.11 -10.93 -13.73
CA ASN A 50 -5.37 -10.82 -12.46
C ASN A 50 -5.76 -9.54 -11.72
N TYR A 51 -6.26 -9.69 -10.50
CA TYR A 51 -6.60 -8.59 -9.60
C TYR A 51 -5.71 -8.55 -8.36
N ARG A 52 -5.58 -7.36 -7.77
CA ARG A 52 -5.00 -7.18 -6.43
C ARG A 52 -5.69 -6.06 -5.68
N ILE A 53 -5.70 -6.17 -4.36
CA ILE A 53 -6.11 -5.08 -3.46
C ILE A 53 -4.91 -4.15 -3.30
N LYS A 54 -5.13 -2.84 -3.46
CA LYS A 54 -4.09 -1.84 -3.24
C LYS A 54 -3.91 -1.63 -1.74
N SER A 55 -2.68 -1.72 -1.27
CA SER A 55 -2.35 -1.45 0.13
C SER A 55 -2.10 0.04 0.34
N HIS A 56 -2.38 0.50 1.55
CA HIS A 56 -2.21 1.90 1.93
C HIS A 56 -1.06 2.10 2.92
N GLU A 57 -0.64 1.06 3.63
CA GLU A 57 0.37 1.17 4.67
C GLU A 57 1.69 0.58 4.19
N LEU A 58 2.80 1.21 4.59
CA LEU A 58 4.11 0.64 4.34
C LEU A 58 4.31 -0.58 5.26
N PRO A 59 4.87 -1.69 4.74
CA PRO A 59 5.08 -2.90 5.54
C PRO A 59 6.31 -2.78 6.46
N ILE A 60 6.36 -1.70 7.27
CA ILE A 60 7.41 -1.47 8.26
C ILE A 60 6.91 -2.00 9.60
N THR A 61 7.41 -3.18 9.99
CA THR A 61 6.98 -3.82 11.23
C THR A 61 7.50 -3.08 12.48
N THR A 62 6.92 -3.38 13.63
CA THR A 62 7.39 -2.91 14.94
C THR A 62 8.88 -3.22 15.17
N GLU A 63 9.34 -4.40 14.75
CA GLU A 63 10.74 -4.83 14.86
C GLU A 63 11.64 -4.00 13.94
N MET A 64 11.18 -3.68 12.74
CA MET A 64 11.89 -2.75 11.85
C MET A 64 12.00 -1.35 12.48
N TRP A 65 10.90 -0.84 13.04
CA TRP A 65 10.91 0.43 13.78
C TRP A 65 11.86 0.44 14.97
N ALA A 66 12.01 -0.69 15.67
CA ALA A 66 12.94 -0.81 16.81
C ALA A 66 14.41 -0.65 16.41
N MET A 67 14.76 -1.01 15.16
CA MET A 67 16.11 -0.82 14.61
C MET A 67 16.38 0.61 14.14
N ILE A 68 15.33 1.41 13.94
CA ILE A 68 15.42 2.79 13.46
C ILE A 68 15.53 3.75 14.65
N ASP A 69 16.49 4.68 14.57
CA ASP A 69 16.67 5.76 15.56
C ASP A 69 15.33 6.47 15.87
N LYS A 70 14.99 6.57 17.16
CA LYS A 70 13.73 7.12 17.70
C LYS A 70 13.41 8.54 17.25
N LYS A 71 14.38 9.29 16.74
CA LYS A 71 14.12 10.62 16.16
C LYS A 71 13.24 10.55 14.91
N TRP A 72 13.26 9.44 14.18
CA TRP A 72 12.43 9.20 13.01
C TRP A 72 11.07 8.69 13.46
N LYS A 73 10.02 9.48 13.22
CA LYS A 73 8.67 9.26 13.75
C LYS A 73 7.64 8.90 12.69
N TRP A 74 8.00 9.10 11.42
CA TRP A 74 7.13 8.90 10.28
C TRP A 74 7.93 8.28 9.14
N ALA A 75 7.26 7.48 8.32
CA ALA A 75 7.76 6.98 7.04
C ALA A 75 6.73 7.24 5.96
N ALA A 76 7.17 7.56 4.75
CA ALA A 76 6.29 7.69 3.60
C ALA A 76 7.05 7.31 2.33
N MET A 77 6.30 6.92 1.30
CA MET A 77 6.80 6.55 -0.02
C MET A 77 6.42 7.63 -1.02
N ASP A 78 7.39 8.04 -1.82
CA ASP A 78 7.19 8.98 -2.92
C ASP A 78 6.67 8.24 -4.17
N GLU A 79 6.30 9.00 -5.21
CA GLU A 79 5.73 8.42 -6.44
C GLU A 79 6.68 7.47 -7.18
N ASP A 80 7.99 7.66 -7.01
CA ASP A 80 9.04 6.81 -7.57
C ASP A 80 9.24 5.48 -6.82
N GLY A 81 8.51 5.27 -5.73
CA GLY A 81 8.60 4.06 -4.89
C GLY A 81 9.69 4.14 -3.82
N GLU A 82 10.45 5.23 -3.74
CA GLU A 82 11.46 5.41 -2.70
C GLU A 82 10.80 5.77 -1.36
N VAL A 83 11.28 5.15 -0.28
CA VAL A 83 10.76 5.37 1.07
C VAL A 83 11.68 6.30 1.84
N TYR A 84 11.09 7.25 2.56
CA TYR A 84 11.81 8.21 3.39
C TYR A 84 11.29 8.21 4.82
N PHE A 85 12.20 8.45 5.77
CA PHE A 85 11.90 8.67 7.18
C PHE A 85 11.91 10.15 7.51
N TYR A 86 10.97 10.58 8.37
CA TYR A 86 10.81 11.97 8.76
C TYR A 86 10.76 12.14 10.28
N THR A 87 11.36 13.23 10.77
CA THR A 87 11.31 13.58 12.20
C THR A 87 9.99 14.22 12.62
N LYS A 88 9.22 14.76 11.66
CA LYS A 88 7.92 15.41 11.84
C LYS A 88 6.94 14.90 10.78
N ASN A 89 5.65 15.14 10.99
CA ASN A 89 4.61 14.73 10.07
C ASN A 89 4.79 15.47 8.72
N PRO A 90 5.06 14.77 7.60
CA PRO A 90 5.13 15.38 6.29
C PRO A 90 3.73 15.66 5.70
N SER A 91 3.69 16.42 4.62
CA SER A 91 2.49 16.66 3.80
C SER A 91 2.73 16.14 2.38
N SER A 92 1.71 15.52 1.76
CA SER A 92 1.82 15.06 0.37
C SER A 92 1.68 16.24 -0.59
N ASP A 93 2.52 16.28 -1.63
CA ASP A 93 2.38 17.13 -2.81
C ASP A 93 2.07 16.26 -4.05
N ASN A 94 2.20 16.78 -5.28
CA ASN A 94 1.84 16.05 -6.51
C ASN A 94 2.66 14.77 -6.77
N CYS A 95 3.92 14.70 -6.34
CA CYS A 95 4.83 13.57 -6.62
C CYS A 95 5.65 13.07 -5.41
N LEU A 96 5.60 13.77 -4.26
CA LEU A 96 6.45 13.45 -3.11
C LEU A 96 5.83 13.92 -1.79
N TRP A 97 6.36 13.39 -0.68
CA TRP A 97 6.06 13.84 0.67
C TRP A 97 7.01 14.95 1.10
N ARG A 98 6.47 16.17 1.19
CA ARG A 98 7.18 17.37 1.63
C ARG A 98 7.28 17.42 3.15
N TYR A 99 8.35 18.06 3.63
CA TYR A 99 8.52 18.39 5.04
C TYR A 99 8.78 19.89 5.16
N ASP A 100 7.84 20.63 5.74
CA ASP A 100 8.01 22.08 5.94
C ASP A 100 9.04 22.38 7.04
N PHE A 101 9.19 21.46 8.01
CA PHE A 101 10.11 21.58 9.13
C PHE A 101 10.65 20.21 9.57
N GLY A 102 11.96 20.10 9.80
CA GLY A 102 12.59 18.89 10.35
C GLY A 102 13.71 18.33 9.47
N LYS A 103 14.04 17.05 9.69
CA LYS A 103 14.97 16.28 8.86
C LYS A 103 14.22 15.14 8.19
N TYR A 104 14.73 14.73 7.02
CA TYR A 104 14.33 13.52 6.32
C TYR A 104 15.57 12.67 6.01
N ARG A 105 15.39 11.39 5.74
CA ARG A 105 16.45 10.50 5.25
C ARG A 105 15.86 9.36 4.44
N GLY A 106 16.51 8.99 3.33
CA GLY A 106 16.16 7.79 2.58
C GLY A 106 16.20 6.55 3.46
N CYS A 107 15.24 5.65 3.22
CA CYS A 107 15.16 4.36 3.87
C CYS A 107 16.32 3.47 3.41
N VAL A 108 16.96 2.79 4.35
CA VAL A 108 18.00 1.79 4.06
C VAL A 108 17.48 0.35 4.15
N LEU A 109 16.21 0.20 4.53
CA LEU A 109 15.56 -1.10 4.62
C LEU A 109 15.01 -1.48 3.24
N ALA A 110 15.15 -2.76 2.88
CA ALA A 110 14.40 -3.34 1.78
C ALA A 110 12.93 -3.46 2.22
N ILE A 111 12.12 -2.51 1.78
CA ILE A 111 10.66 -2.49 1.99
C ILE A 111 10.02 -2.96 0.69
N ASP A 112 9.13 -3.94 0.76
CA ASP A 112 8.28 -4.27 -0.38
C ASP A 112 7.26 -3.16 -0.58
N THR A 113 7.51 -2.34 -1.59
CA THR A 113 6.65 -1.22 -1.96
C THR A 113 5.66 -1.58 -3.04
N ASP A 114 5.63 -2.85 -3.49
CA ASP A 114 4.62 -3.31 -4.43
C ASP A 114 3.22 -3.06 -3.82
N ARG A 115 2.29 -2.65 -4.68
CA ARG A 115 0.87 -2.43 -4.33
C ARG A 115 0.61 -1.28 -3.35
N ILE A 116 1.62 -0.53 -2.90
CA ILE A 116 1.40 0.61 -2.00
C ILE A 116 0.91 1.83 -2.80
N ASP A 117 -0.21 2.41 -2.40
CA ASP A 117 -0.59 3.75 -2.82
C ASP A 117 0.32 4.77 -2.11
N TRP A 118 1.29 5.32 -2.85
CA TRP A 118 2.25 6.28 -2.30
C TRP A 118 1.57 7.46 -1.60
N ARG A 119 0.40 7.90 -2.08
CA ARG A 119 -0.37 9.02 -1.49
C ARG A 119 -0.96 8.70 -0.13
N LYS A 120 -1.08 7.42 0.21
CA LYS A 120 -1.61 6.95 1.50
C LYS A 120 -0.55 6.23 2.36
N SER A 121 0.66 6.04 1.83
CA SER A 121 1.79 5.35 2.46
C SER A 121 2.27 5.91 3.80
N LEU A 122 1.83 7.12 4.18
CA LEU A 122 2.26 7.78 5.39
C LEU A 122 1.95 6.92 6.63
N THR A 123 3.02 6.43 7.24
CA THR A 123 2.98 5.52 8.38
C THR A 123 3.63 6.21 9.58
N LYS A 124 2.93 6.25 10.70
CA LYS A 124 3.47 6.75 11.98
C LYS A 124 4.19 5.62 12.71
N ARG A 125 5.33 5.90 13.32
CA ARG A 125 6.01 4.98 14.24
C ARG A 125 5.06 4.56 15.37
N PRO A 126 4.93 3.26 15.67
CA PRO A 126 4.12 2.78 16.79
C PRO A 126 4.57 3.36 18.14
N GLU A 127 3.63 3.55 19.06
CA GLU A 127 3.94 4.02 20.40
C GLU A 127 4.71 2.94 21.19
N GLY A 128 5.72 3.34 21.95
CA GLY A 128 6.52 2.43 22.77
C GLY A 128 7.72 1.78 22.07
N VAL A 129 7.90 2.00 20.75
CA VAL A 129 9.04 1.52 19.95
C VAL A 129 10.16 2.55 19.88
#